data_AF-A0A4V1UU75-F1
#
_entry.id   AF-A0A4V1UU75-F1
#
_cell.length_a   1.000
_cell.length_b   1.000
_cell.length_c   1.000
_cell.angle_alpha   90.00
_cell.angle_beta   90.00
_cell.angle_gamma   90.00
#
_symmetry.space_group_name_H-M   'P 1'
#
loop_
_entity.id
_entity.type
_entity.pdbx_description
1 polymer ?
#
loop_
_entity_poly.entity_id
_entity_poly.type
_entity_poly.pdbx_seq_one_letter_code
_entity_poly.pdbx_strand_id
1 'polypeptide(L)'
;MPEENEDGSEDLETPPAFFPYGDETADRPPGDYGSLVQVMVEGVFAAENNGQISRFVLLTDGERRLPISIGPFEAQAIQLMLEGERLDRPLTHDLIRNIMERVDTRLTKVTIDDYWNAVYYAKLTIKRKTEEYDVDARPSDAIALAMRFEASIFVADALLDGNDF
;
A
#
# COMPACT_ATOMS: atom_id res chain seq x y z
N MET A 1 -28.80 -32.18 4.07
CA MET A 1 -28.48 -30.75 4.25
C MET A 1 -27.74 -30.62 5.56
N PRO A 2 -26.49 -30.13 5.57
CA PRO A 2 -25.90 -29.49 6.73
C PRO A 2 -25.78 -27.98 6.43
N GLU A 3 -26.60 -27.19 7.11
CA GLU A 3 -26.25 -26.39 8.31
C GLU A 3 -25.59 -25.05 7.92
N GLU A 4 -26.45 -24.03 7.94
CA GLU A 4 -26.12 -22.60 7.87
C GLU A 4 -25.22 -22.26 9.08
N ASN A 5 -23.96 -21.92 8.83
CA ASN A 5 -23.12 -21.31 9.85
C ASN A 5 -23.22 -19.79 9.73
N GLU A 6 -24.05 -19.26 10.63
CA GLU A 6 -23.86 -18.06 11.44
C GLU A 6 -23.30 -16.82 10.74
N ASP A 7 -24.25 -15.90 10.50
CA ASP A 7 -24.14 -14.45 10.43
C ASP A 7 -22.91 -13.88 11.18
N GLY A 8 -21.79 -13.80 10.45
CA GLY A 8 -20.65 -12.98 10.84
C GLY A 8 -21.02 -11.52 10.63
N SER A 9 -21.79 -10.95 11.56
CA SER A 9 -21.85 -9.50 11.69
C SER A 9 -20.44 -9.03 12.02
N GLU A 10 -19.70 -8.60 10.99
CA GLU A 10 -18.48 -7.82 11.18
C GLU A 10 -18.91 -6.58 11.94
N ASP A 11 -18.66 -6.58 13.24
CA ASP A 11 -18.88 -5.46 14.12
C ASP A 11 -18.04 -4.28 13.62
N LEU A 12 -18.68 -3.41 12.81
CA LEU A 12 -18.07 -2.23 12.22
C LEU A 12 -17.60 -1.23 13.30
N GLU A 13 -17.97 -1.41 14.57
CA GLU A 13 -17.52 -0.61 15.69
C GLU A 13 -16.14 -1.03 16.21
N THR A 14 -15.69 -2.25 15.89
CA THR A 14 -14.34 -2.72 16.19
C THR A 14 -13.45 -2.46 14.96
N PRO A 15 -12.57 -1.45 14.97
CA PRO A 15 -11.66 -1.19 13.84
C PRO A 15 -10.89 -2.47 13.50
N PRO A 16 -10.55 -2.80 12.25
CA PRO A 16 -9.89 -4.08 11.92
C PRO A 16 -8.52 -4.28 12.59
N ALA A 17 -8.01 -5.52 12.63
CA ALA A 17 -6.81 -5.94 13.37
C ALA A 17 -5.51 -5.14 13.09
N PHE A 18 -5.45 -4.38 12.01
CA PHE A 18 -4.33 -3.49 11.68
C PHE A 18 -4.44 -2.11 12.33
N PHE A 19 -5.57 -1.77 12.95
CA PHE A 19 -5.71 -0.57 13.77
C PHE A 19 -5.03 -0.77 15.12
N PRO A 20 -4.32 0.25 15.65
CA PRO A 20 -3.75 0.19 16.98
C PRO A 20 -4.90 0.20 18.01
N TYR A 21 -5.19 -0.94 18.64
CA TYR A 21 -6.15 -1.01 19.75
C TYR A 21 -5.46 -0.68 21.08
N GLY A 22 -6.01 0.27 21.82
CA GLY A 22 -5.56 0.60 23.18
C GLY A 22 -4.25 1.41 23.23
N ASP A 23 -3.79 1.69 24.45
CA ASP A 23 -2.51 2.36 24.79
C ASP A 23 -1.27 1.54 24.36
N GLU A 24 -1.41 0.68 23.34
CA GLU A 24 -0.31 0.11 22.58
C GLU A 24 0.19 1.13 21.55
N THR A 25 0.58 2.30 22.05
CA THR A 25 1.91 2.80 21.71
C THR A 25 2.93 1.88 22.38
N ALA A 26 2.89 0.56 22.11
CA ALA A 26 4.04 -0.28 22.34
C ALA A 26 5.11 0.39 21.48
N ASP A 27 6.15 0.93 22.14
CA ASP A 27 7.27 1.62 21.51
C ASP A 27 7.67 0.83 20.25
N ARG A 28 7.15 1.23 19.08
CA ARG A 28 7.63 0.76 17.79
C ARG A 28 8.98 1.44 17.70
N PRO A 29 10.10 0.72 17.88
CA PRO A 29 11.38 1.37 17.75
C PRO A 29 11.42 1.95 16.32
N PRO A 30 11.80 3.22 16.14
CA PRO A 30 11.96 3.76 14.80
C PRO A 30 12.96 2.86 14.08
N GLY A 31 12.48 2.07 13.12
CA GLY A 31 13.34 1.22 12.34
C GLY A 31 14.16 2.11 11.43
N ASP A 32 15.48 2.12 11.65
CA ASP A 32 16.41 2.70 10.69
C ASP A 32 16.68 1.63 9.63
N TYR A 33 15.81 1.58 8.62
CA TYR A 33 15.94 0.67 7.48
C TYR A 33 16.90 1.21 6.41
N GLY A 34 17.73 2.20 6.76
CA GLY A 34 18.78 2.74 5.90
C GLY A 34 18.30 3.78 4.88
N SER A 35 19.04 3.91 3.79
CA SER A 35 18.74 4.89 2.75
C SER A 35 17.49 4.53 1.95
N LEU A 36 16.80 5.54 1.42
CA LEU A 36 15.67 5.33 0.53
C LEU A 36 16.15 5.12 -0.92
N VAL A 37 15.69 4.05 -1.54
CA VAL A 37 15.93 3.72 -2.94
C VAL A 37 14.65 3.91 -3.73
N GLN A 38 14.74 4.60 -4.87
CA GLN A 38 13.59 4.78 -5.75
C GLN A 38 13.30 3.47 -6.48
N VAL A 39 12.02 3.09 -6.52
CA VAL A 39 11.57 1.86 -7.17
C VAL A 39 10.43 2.13 -8.15
N MET A 40 10.20 1.16 -9.02
CA MET A 40 9.11 1.13 -9.98
C MET A 40 8.20 -0.07 -9.72
N VAL A 41 6.94 0.02 -10.12
CA VAL A 41 6.02 -1.12 -10.14
C VAL A 41 6.31 -1.95 -11.38
N GLU A 42 6.86 -3.16 -11.21
CA GLU A 42 7.14 -4.10 -12.30
C GLU A 42 5.84 -4.77 -12.79
N GLY A 43 4.95 -5.12 -11.86
CA GLY A 43 3.68 -5.74 -12.19
C GLY A 43 2.89 -6.22 -10.98
N VAL A 44 1.69 -6.71 -11.24
CA VAL A 44 0.86 -7.44 -10.27
C VAL A 44 0.79 -8.91 -10.69
N PHE A 45 1.03 -9.80 -9.75
CA PHE A 45 1.12 -11.24 -10.00
C PHE A 45 0.22 -12.01 -9.05
N ALA A 46 -0.16 -13.21 -9.47
CA ALA A 46 -0.90 -14.16 -8.66
C ALA A 46 -0.12 -15.47 -8.55
N ALA A 47 -0.11 -16.07 -7.36
CA ALA A 47 0.43 -17.40 -7.11
C ALA A 47 -0.66 -18.28 -6.50
N GLU A 48 -0.83 -19.47 -7.05
CA GLU A 48 -1.78 -20.47 -6.56
C GLU A 48 -1.04 -21.53 -5.75
N ASN A 49 -1.45 -21.68 -4.49
CA ASN A 49 -0.93 -22.72 -3.60
C ASN A 49 -2.12 -23.44 -2.96
N ASN A 50 -2.23 -24.76 -3.17
CA ASN A 50 -3.29 -25.59 -2.59
C ASN A 50 -4.72 -25.06 -2.82
N GLY A 51 -4.98 -24.48 -4.01
CA GLY A 51 -6.29 -23.89 -4.36
C GLY A 51 -6.55 -22.50 -3.78
N GLN A 52 -5.62 -21.95 -2.99
CA GLN A 52 -5.67 -20.57 -2.52
C GLN A 52 -4.86 -19.68 -3.46
N ILE A 53 -5.50 -18.63 -4.00
CA ILE A 53 -4.85 -17.62 -4.85
C ILE A 53 -4.37 -16.48 -3.98
N SER A 54 -3.05 -16.34 -3.88
CA SER A 54 -2.38 -15.17 -3.30
C SER A 54 -2.01 -14.18 -4.40
N ARG A 55 -2.02 -12.88 -4.10
CA ARG A 55 -1.62 -11.83 -5.04
C ARG A 55 -0.54 -10.95 -4.42
N PHE A 56 0.34 -10.44 -5.25
CA PHE A 56 1.38 -9.51 -4.84
C PHE A 56 1.66 -8.48 -5.92
N VAL A 57 2.05 -7.28 -5.51
CA VAL A 57 2.68 -6.29 -6.38
C VAL A 57 4.19 -6.44 -6.27
N LEU A 58 4.88 -6.38 -7.40
CA LEU A 58 6.34 -6.49 -7.46
C LEU A 58 6.95 -5.11 -7.68
N LEU A 59 7.74 -4.64 -6.72
CA LEU A 59 8.53 -3.42 -6.83
C LEU A 59 9.97 -3.75 -7.22
N THR A 60 10.63 -2.90 -8.02
CA THR A 60 12.01 -3.11 -8.44
C THR A 60 12.80 -1.81 -8.57
N ASP A 61 14.09 -1.84 -8.24
CA ASP A 61 15.07 -0.78 -8.53
C ASP A 61 15.84 -1.04 -9.84
N GLY A 62 15.48 -2.10 -10.58
CA GLY A 62 16.13 -2.56 -11.80
C GLY A 62 17.01 -3.79 -11.61
N GLU A 63 17.49 -4.06 -10.38
CA GLU A 63 18.31 -5.24 -10.06
C GLU A 63 17.62 -6.13 -9.02
N ARG A 64 17.11 -5.52 -7.96
CA ARG A 64 16.43 -6.17 -6.83
C ARG A 64 14.93 -6.08 -7.00
N ARG A 65 14.22 -7.00 -6.34
CA ARG A 65 12.77 -7.14 -6.42
C ARG A 65 12.17 -7.36 -5.05
N LEU A 66 11.14 -6.60 -4.73
CA LEU A 66 10.39 -6.70 -3.48
C LEU A 66 8.92 -7.06 -3.77
N PRO A 67 8.51 -8.31 -3.51
CA PRO A 67 7.10 -8.67 -3.58
C PRO A 67 6.36 -8.22 -2.32
N ILE A 68 5.26 -7.48 -2.49
CA ILE A 68 4.37 -7.09 -1.40
C ILE A 68 3.02 -7.76 -1.61
N SER A 69 2.61 -8.61 -0.66
CA SER A 69 1.31 -9.28 -0.69
C SER A 69 0.17 -8.28 -0.58
N ILE A 70 -0.84 -8.46 -1.43
CA ILE A 70 -2.01 -7.56 -1.51
C ILE A 70 -3.30 -8.36 -1.74
N GLY A 71 -4.43 -7.76 -1.36
CA GLY A 71 -5.75 -8.32 -1.62
C GLY A 71 -6.17 -8.25 -3.10
N PRO A 72 -7.25 -8.93 -3.48
CA PRO A 72 -7.76 -8.95 -4.85
C PRO A 72 -8.20 -7.56 -5.34
N PHE A 73 -8.80 -6.75 -4.47
CA PHE A 73 -9.29 -5.42 -4.84
C PHE A 73 -8.14 -4.43 -5.03
N GLU A 74 -7.15 -4.49 -4.15
CA GLU A 74 -5.92 -3.70 -4.28
C GLU A 74 -5.14 -4.07 -5.54
N ALA A 75 -5.01 -5.36 -5.83
CA ALA A 75 -4.40 -5.86 -7.05
C ALA A 75 -5.08 -5.30 -8.30
N GLN A 76 -6.42 -5.34 -8.35
CA GLN A 76 -7.17 -4.79 -9.46
C GLN A 76 -6.95 -3.27 -9.62
N ALA A 77 -6.92 -2.53 -8.51
CA ALA A 77 -6.75 -1.08 -8.52
C ALA A 77 -5.37 -0.63 -9.05
N ILE A 78 -4.34 -1.44 -8.83
CA ILE A 78 -2.98 -1.25 -9.37
C ILE A 78 -2.90 -1.72 -10.83
N GLN A 79 -3.46 -2.88 -11.14
CA GLN A 79 -3.44 -3.48 -12.47
C GLN A 79 -4.05 -2.56 -13.54
N LEU A 80 -5.20 -1.92 -13.24
CA LEU A 80 -5.84 -0.95 -14.15
C LEU A 80 -4.90 0.21 -14.53
N MET A 81 -4.06 0.66 -13.59
CA MET A 81 -3.09 1.72 -13.85
C MET A 81 -1.92 1.25 -14.70
N LEU A 82 -1.49 -0.01 -14.54
CA LEU A 82 -0.45 -0.62 -15.38
C LEU A 82 -0.93 -0.80 -16.83
N GLU A 83 -2.20 -1.13 -17.01
CA GLU A 83 -2.83 -1.30 -18.33
C GLU A 83 -3.14 0.04 -19.01
N GLY A 84 -3.07 1.15 -18.27
CA GLY A 84 -3.41 2.48 -18.77
C GLY A 84 -4.92 2.65 -19.06
N GLU A 85 -5.77 1.79 -18.50
CA GLU A 85 -7.20 1.85 -18.69
C GLU A 85 -7.80 3.03 -17.91
N ARG A 86 -8.69 3.77 -18.58
CA ARG A 86 -9.47 4.84 -17.95
C ARG A 86 -10.94 4.47 -17.99
N LEU A 87 -11.50 4.27 -16.80
CA LEU A 87 -12.92 3.97 -16.65
C LEU A 87 -13.77 5.24 -16.76
N ASP A 88 -15.01 5.10 -17.19
CA ASP A 88 -15.97 6.21 -17.35
C ASP A 88 -16.31 6.91 -16.02
N ARG A 89 -16.18 6.19 -14.91
CA ARG A 89 -16.45 6.67 -13.55
C ARG A 89 -15.20 6.49 -12.69
N PRO A 90 -14.85 7.47 -11.84
CA PRO A 90 -13.69 7.36 -10.97
C PRO A 90 -13.89 6.24 -9.94
N LEU A 91 -12.85 5.42 -9.75
CA LEU A 91 -12.78 4.48 -8.64
C LEU A 91 -12.30 5.19 -7.36
N THR A 92 -12.16 4.44 -6.26
CA THR A 92 -11.78 4.97 -4.94
C THR A 92 -10.50 5.80 -4.98
N HIS A 93 -9.42 5.28 -5.56
CA HIS A 93 -8.15 6.01 -5.63
C HIS A 93 -8.20 7.23 -6.60
N ASP A 94 -9.05 7.18 -7.63
CA ASP A 94 -9.29 8.35 -8.51
C ASP A 94 -10.10 9.42 -7.78
N LEU A 95 -11.10 9.01 -6.99
CA LEU A 95 -11.87 9.90 -6.12
C LEU A 95 -10.96 10.60 -5.12
N ILE A 96 -10.05 9.86 -4.46
CA ILE A 96 -9.06 10.42 -3.54
C ILE A 96 -8.18 11.45 -4.26
N ARG A 97 -7.65 11.11 -5.44
CA ARG A 97 -6.88 12.07 -6.25
C ARG A 97 -7.69 13.34 -6.52
N ASN A 98 -8.92 13.20 -7.01
CA ASN A 98 -9.77 14.33 -7.34
C ASN A 98 -10.07 15.21 -6.12
N ILE A 99 -10.29 14.61 -4.94
CA ILE A 99 -10.48 15.34 -3.68
C ILE A 99 -9.23 16.12 -3.32
N MET A 100 -8.06 15.47 -3.34
CA MET A 100 -6.77 16.09 -3.01
C MET A 100 -6.44 17.26 -3.94
N GLU A 101 -6.64 17.10 -5.25
CA GLU A 101 -6.46 18.17 -6.23
C GLU A 101 -7.41 19.34 -5.95
N ARG A 102 -8.66 19.06 -5.57
CA ARG A 102 -9.67 20.10 -5.30
C ARG A 102 -9.39 20.95 -4.06
N VAL A 103 -8.60 20.41 -3.12
CA VAL A 103 -8.16 21.11 -1.89
C VAL A 103 -6.73 21.64 -1.98
N ASP A 104 -6.20 21.74 -3.20
CA ASP A 104 -4.87 22.27 -3.54
C ASP A 104 -3.71 21.48 -2.90
N THR A 105 -3.86 20.16 -2.84
CA THR A 105 -2.83 19.24 -2.35
C THR A 105 -2.33 18.32 -3.47
N ARG A 106 -1.08 17.86 -3.35
CA ARG A 106 -0.49 16.91 -4.29
C ARG A 106 0.31 15.85 -3.56
N LEU A 107 0.08 14.58 -3.90
CA LEU A 107 0.98 13.50 -3.51
C LEU A 107 2.28 13.63 -4.31
N THR A 108 3.41 13.75 -3.61
CA THR A 108 4.73 13.95 -4.25
C THR A 108 5.60 12.72 -4.17
N LYS A 109 5.47 11.98 -3.06
CA LYS A 109 6.30 10.83 -2.75
C LYS A 109 5.51 9.82 -1.94
N VAL A 110 5.76 8.54 -2.19
CA VAL A 110 5.39 7.44 -1.32
C VAL A 110 6.66 6.79 -0.80
N THR A 111 6.68 6.47 0.49
CA THR A 111 7.81 5.82 1.14
C THR A 111 7.34 4.54 1.82
N ILE A 112 7.96 3.41 1.52
CA ILE A 112 7.77 2.13 2.21
C ILE A 112 9.04 1.90 3.03
N ASP A 113 9.00 2.24 4.31
CA ASP A 113 10.19 2.37 5.15
C ASP A 113 10.16 1.51 6.41
N ASP A 114 9.20 0.59 6.54
CA ASP A 114 9.12 -0.24 7.73
C ASP A 114 8.46 -1.61 7.45
N TYR A 115 8.85 -2.58 8.26
CA TYR A 115 8.32 -3.93 8.27
C TYR A 115 8.21 -4.45 9.70
N TRP A 116 6.99 -4.68 10.16
CA TRP A 116 6.71 -5.12 11.52
C TRP A 116 5.59 -6.17 11.53
N ASN A 117 5.76 -7.24 12.31
CA ASN A 117 4.80 -8.35 12.41
C ASN A 117 4.32 -8.88 11.05
N ALA A 118 5.27 -9.07 10.12
CA ALA A 118 5.02 -9.49 8.76
C ALA A 118 4.21 -8.51 7.87
N VAL A 119 4.11 -7.25 8.27
CA VAL A 119 3.36 -6.20 7.56
C VAL A 119 4.27 -5.04 7.21
N TYR A 120 4.25 -4.64 5.95
CA TYR A 120 4.92 -3.43 5.46
C TYR A 120 4.07 -2.20 5.77
N TYR A 121 4.74 -1.10 6.12
CA TYR A 121 4.09 0.21 6.33
C TYR A 121 4.56 1.20 5.27
N ALA A 122 3.67 2.13 4.89
CA ALA A 122 3.98 3.16 3.94
C ALA A 122 3.50 4.54 4.41
N LYS A 123 4.10 5.59 3.87
CA LYS A 123 3.72 6.99 4.10
C LYS A 123 3.48 7.69 2.78
N LEU A 124 2.43 8.50 2.74
CA LEU A 124 2.13 9.44 1.67
C LEU A 124 2.72 10.80 2.05
N THR A 125 3.70 11.30 1.32
CA THR A 125 4.18 12.68 1.48
C THR A 125 3.34 13.61 0.59
N ILE A 126 2.42 14.31 1.23
CA ILE A 126 1.46 15.22 0.61
C ILE A 126 1.95 16.65 0.79
N LYS A 127 2.02 17.38 -0.33
CA LYS A 127 2.41 18.79 -0.34
C LYS A 127 1.19 19.70 -0.49
N ARG A 128 1.15 20.77 0.30
CA ARG A 128 0.20 21.87 0.18
C ARG A 128 0.95 23.19 0.31
N LYS A 129 1.03 23.97 -0.77
CA LYS A 129 1.84 25.21 -0.81
C LYS A 129 3.30 24.94 -0.40
N THR A 130 3.73 25.44 0.76
CA THR A 130 5.08 25.28 1.32
C THR A 130 5.16 24.21 2.40
N GLU A 131 4.03 23.61 2.77
CA GLU A 131 3.93 22.62 3.84
C GLU A 131 3.91 21.21 3.24
N GLU A 132 4.55 20.27 3.94
CA GLU A 132 4.56 18.85 3.63
C GLU A 132 4.04 18.09 4.85
N TYR A 133 3.20 17.10 4.58
CA TYR A 133 2.56 16.26 5.58
C TYR A 133 2.78 14.80 5.19
N ASP A 134 3.17 13.98 6.15
CA ASP A 134 3.18 12.54 5.98
C ASP A 134 1.88 11.96 6.54
N VAL A 135 1.24 11.10 5.77
CA VAL A 135 0.03 10.37 6.16
C VAL A 135 0.33 8.88 6.09
N ASP A 136 0.07 8.17 7.19
CA ASP A 136 0.20 6.72 7.25
C ASP A 136 -0.74 6.02 6.26
N ALA A 137 -0.24 5.01 5.58
CA ALA A 137 -0.98 4.27 4.58
C ALA A 137 -0.49 2.82 4.46
N ARG A 138 -1.41 1.94 4.05
CA ARG A 138 -1.00 0.61 3.59
C ARG A 138 -0.20 0.74 2.29
N PRO A 139 0.85 -0.07 2.07
CA PRO A 139 1.64 -0.02 0.85
C PRO A 139 0.81 -0.17 -0.43
N SER A 140 -0.22 -1.03 -0.43
CA SER A 140 -1.11 -1.22 -1.57
C SER A 140 -1.83 0.07 -1.99
N ASP A 141 -2.40 0.79 -1.03
CA ASP A 141 -3.10 2.06 -1.27
C ASP A 141 -2.12 3.15 -1.70
N ALA A 142 -0.94 3.18 -1.07
CA ALA A 142 0.10 4.14 -1.38
C ALA A 142 0.62 3.97 -2.80
N ILE A 143 0.91 2.73 -3.23
CA ILE A 143 1.32 2.41 -4.60
C ILE A 143 0.22 2.80 -5.60
N ALA A 144 -1.03 2.44 -5.32
CA ALA A 144 -2.16 2.75 -6.20
C ALA A 144 -2.37 4.27 -6.37
N LEU A 145 -2.17 5.07 -5.31
CA LEU A 145 -2.20 6.54 -5.39
C LEU A 145 -0.97 7.09 -6.11
N ALA A 146 0.23 6.59 -5.82
CA ALA A 146 1.45 7.05 -6.45
C ALA A 146 1.38 6.93 -7.98
N MET A 147 0.88 5.81 -8.48
CA MET A 147 0.68 5.59 -9.91
C MET A 147 -0.31 6.59 -10.53
N ARG A 148 -1.37 7.00 -9.80
CA ARG A 148 -2.38 7.96 -10.29
C ARG A 148 -1.94 9.41 -10.24
N PHE A 149 -1.03 9.73 -9.33
CA PHE A 149 -0.43 11.06 -9.16
C PHE A 149 0.91 11.24 -9.90
N GLU A 150 1.42 10.16 -10.48
CA GLU A 150 2.78 10.08 -11.03
C GLU A 150 3.82 10.49 -9.96
N ALA A 151 3.58 10.08 -8.71
CA ALA A 151 4.46 10.35 -7.59
C ALA A 151 5.58 9.31 -7.52
N SER A 152 6.74 9.71 -7.00
CA SER A 152 7.87 8.80 -6.84
C SER A 152 7.64 7.82 -5.71
N ILE A 153 7.96 6.54 -5.93
CA ILE A 153 7.88 5.48 -4.91
C ILE A 153 9.29 5.18 -4.42
N PHE A 154 9.48 5.19 -3.11
CA PHE A 154 10.72 4.85 -2.45
C PHE A 154 10.51 3.68 -1.50
N VAL A 155 11.51 2.82 -1.40
CA VAL A 155 11.59 1.72 -0.45
C VAL A 155 12.89 1.89 0.35
N ALA A 156 12.86 1.61 1.64
CA ALA A 156 14.09 1.56 2.42
C ALA A 156 14.99 0.41 1.95
N ASP A 157 16.28 0.70 1.76
CA ASP A 157 17.25 -0.21 1.14
C ASP A 157 17.29 -1.58 1.84
N ALA A 158 17.23 -1.59 3.17
CA ALA A 158 17.22 -2.83 3.95
C ALA A 158 16.01 -3.74 3.67
N LEU A 159 14.91 -3.19 3.15
CA LEU A 159 13.73 -3.97 2.75
C LEU A 159 13.86 -4.57 1.34
N LEU A 160 14.72 -4.04 0.48
CA LEU A 160 14.96 -4.57 -0.88
C LEU A 160 15.86 -5.80 -0.89
N ASP A 161 16.75 -5.93 0.10
CA ASP A 161 17.75 -7.01 0.14
C ASP A 161 17.19 -8.36 0.60
N GLY A 162 15.94 -8.42 1.07
CA GLY A 162 15.14 -9.64 1.14
C GLY A 162 15.81 -10.84 1.83
N ASN A 163 16.70 -10.60 2.79
CA ASN A 163 17.41 -11.65 3.52
C ASN A 163 17.24 -11.41 5.02
N ASP A 164 16.38 -12.22 5.62
CA ASP A 164 16.17 -12.40 7.07
C ASP A 164 15.34 -11.32 7.81
N PHE A 165 14.01 -11.38 7.63
CA PHE A 165 13.04 -10.94 8.64
C PHE A 165 12.00 -12.03 8.90
#